data_AF-A0A847ZCC3-F1
#
_entry.id   AF-A0A847ZCC3-F1
#
_cell.length_a   1.000
_cell.length_b   1.000
_cell.length_c   1.000
_cell.angle_alpha   90.00
_cell.angle_beta   90.00
_cell.angle_gamma   90.00
#
_symmetry.space_group_name_H-M   'P 1'
#
loop_
_entity.id
_entity.type
_entity.pdbx_description
1 polymer ?
#
loop_
_entity_poly.entity_id
_entity_poly.type
_entity_poly.pdbx_seq_one_letter_code
_entity_poly.pdbx_strand_id
1 'polypeptide(L)'
;MAEETKGEGFVIRDRRFSEEPDANAKEEPASVKAEEPKGQAGKTPAEPDEYPPVNFTNFVISLSTSALFHFGDFPEVEGGKAEKNLPAAKQTIDILDMLQKKTAGNLDKNETNLIEGVLYELKMRYVKEKG
;
A
#
# COMPACT_ATOMS: atom_id res chain seq x y z
N MET A 1 51.44 2.14 -37.93
CA MET A 1 50.38 1.46 -37.15
C MET A 1 49.38 2.54 -36.77
N ALA A 2 48.17 2.41 -37.31
CA ALA A 2 47.04 3.27 -36.99
C ALA A 2 46.44 2.80 -35.66
N GLU A 3 46.04 3.74 -34.80
CA GLU A 3 44.69 3.72 -34.22
C GLU A 3 44.39 5.10 -33.60
N GLU A 4 43.56 5.86 -34.30
CA GLU A 4 42.76 6.92 -33.72
C GLU A 4 41.72 6.30 -32.79
N THR A 5 41.63 6.75 -31.55
CA THR A 5 40.39 6.65 -30.78
C THR A 5 39.90 8.05 -30.48
N LYS A 6 39.18 8.59 -31.47
CA LYS A 6 38.39 9.81 -31.43
C LYS A 6 37.15 9.54 -30.55
N GLY A 7 37.22 9.92 -29.27
CA GLY A 7 36.06 9.90 -28.38
C GLY A 7 35.30 11.23 -28.46
N GLU A 8 34.44 11.40 -29.47
CA GLU A 8 33.50 12.52 -29.55
C GLU A 8 32.35 12.31 -28.52
N GLY A 9 32.56 12.82 -27.30
CA GLY A 9 31.53 12.89 -26.26
C GLY A 9 30.69 14.16 -26.38
N PHE A 10 29.40 13.99 -26.67
CA PHE A 10 28.41 15.03 -26.94
C PHE A 10 28.16 15.97 -25.74
N VAL A 11 28.25 17.29 -25.95
CA VAL A 11 27.93 18.31 -24.93
C VAL A 11 26.47 18.73 -25.08
N ILE A 12 25.61 18.26 -24.18
CA ILE A 12 24.22 18.72 -24.08
C ILE A 12 24.24 20.12 -23.46
N ARG A 13 24.18 21.17 -24.30
CA ARG A 13 23.93 22.53 -23.83
C ARG A 13 22.43 22.72 -23.65
N ASP A 14 21.94 22.54 -22.43
CA ASP A 14 20.59 22.95 -22.07
C ASP A 14 20.47 24.48 -22.22
N ARG A 15 19.59 24.92 -23.13
CA ARG A 15 19.36 26.32 -23.48
C ARG A 15 17.99 26.75 -22.95
N ARG A 16 17.75 26.58 -21.66
CA ARG A 16 16.57 27.10 -20.96
C ARG A 16 16.97 28.06 -19.85
N PHE A 17 17.44 29.21 -20.30
CA PHE A 17 17.38 30.50 -19.62
C PHE A 17 16.55 31.36 -20.58
N SER A 18 15.50 32.10 -20.26
CA SER A 18 14.73 32.46 -19.08
C SER A 18 13.50 33.21 -19.62
N GLU A 19 12.38 33.25 -18.89
CA GLU A 19 11.52 34.45 -18.71
C GLU A 19 10.16 34.02 -18.10
N GLU A 20 9.98 34.35 -16.81
CA GLU A 20 8.69 34.73 -16.23
C GLU A 20 8.84 36.21 -15.79
N PRO A 21 7.79 36.95 -15.40
CA PRO A 21 6.35 36.85 -15.70
C PRO A 21 5.77 38.19 -16.22
N ASP A 22 4.59 38.20 -16.84
CA ASP A 22 3.80 39.44 -16.88
C ASP A 22 2.30 39.19 -16.84
N ALA A 23 1.65 40.06 -16.09
CA ALA A 23 0.34 39.93 -15.52
C ALA A 23 -0.80 40.43 -16.43
N ASN A 24 -2.01 39.96 -16.10
CA ASN A 24 -3.25 40.75 -15.93
C ASN A 24 -4.39 40.50 -16.94
N ALA A 25 -5.43 39.83 -16.42
CA ALA A 25 -6.89 40.06 -16.54
C ALA A 25 -7.54 40.32 -17.92
N LYS A 26 -8.74 39.83 -18.26
CA LYS A 26 -9.80 39.03 -17.63
C LYS A 26 -10.86 38.74 -18.72
N GLU A 27 -11.51 37.56 -18.62
CA GLU A 27 -12.93 37.22 -18.90
C GLU A 27 -13.51 37.50 -20.31
N GLU A 28 -14.13 36.55 -21.03
CA GLU A 28 -15.41 35.91 -20.69
C GLU A 28 -15.56 34.44 -21.20
N PRO A 29 -16.54 33.69 -20.64
CA PRO A 29 -16.49 32.23 -20.53
C PRO A 29 -17.38 31.51 -21.55
N ALA A 30 -16.88 30.41 -22.12
CA ALA A 30 -17.69 29.45 -22.88
C ALA A 30 -17.46 28.03 -22.34
N SER A 31 -18.35 27.63 -21.43
CA SER A 31 -18.91 26.29 -21.30
C SER A 31 -17.99 25.10 -21.61
N VAL A 32 -17.34 24.58 -20.56
CA VAL A 32 -17.15 23.12 -20.45
C VAL A 32 -17.56 22.71 -19.05
N LYS A 33 -18.76 22.15 -18.98
CA LYS A 33 -19.36 21.54 -17.80
C LYS A 33 -18.54 20.27 -17.53
N ALA A 34 -17.51 20.38 -16.69
CA ALA A 34 -16.81 19.23 -16.15
C ALA A 34 -17.71 18.61 -15.08
N GLU A 35 -18.49 17.63 -15.53
CA GLU A 35 -19.28 16.75 -14.67
C GLU A 35 -18.36 15.98 -13.70
N GLU A 36 -18.94 15.72 -12.53
CA GLU A 36 -18.44 15.05 -11.33
C GLU A 36 -17.51 13.84 -11.54
N PRO A 37 -16.65 13.51 -10.55
CA PRO A 37 -15.89 12.28 -10.61
C PRO A 37 -16.88 11.11 -10.54
N LYS A 38 -17.09 10.44 -11.68
CA LYS A 38 -17.72 9.11 -11.74
C LYS A 38 -16.82 8.09 -11.03
N GLY A 39 -16.83 8.12 -9.71
CA GLY A 39 -16.48 6.99 -8.87
C GLY A 39 -17.62 5.98 -8.90
N GLN A 40 -17.70 5.22 -10.00
CA GLN A 40 -18.40 3.94 -10.10
C GLN A 40 -18.05 3.33 -11.47
N ALA A 41 -16.85 2.78 -11.55
CA ALA A 41 -16.48 1.89 -12.62
C ALA A 41 -17.23 0.55 -12.45
N GLY A 42 -18.10 0.26 -13.42
CA GLY A 42 -18.44 -1.10 -13.87
C GLY A 42 -19.01 -2.08 -12.86
N LYS A 43 -20.34 -2.14 -12.74
CA LYS A 43 -21.00 -3.43 -12.50
C LYS A 43 -21.06 -4.17 -13.84
N THR A 44 -20.02 -4.93 -14.16
CA THR A 44 -20.08 -5.99 -15.17
C THR A 44 -20.80 -7.19 -14.54
N PRO A 45 -21.69 -7.91 -15.25
CA PRO A 45 -22.31 -9.12 -14.73
C PRO A 45 -21.25 -10.14 -14.33
N ALA A 46 -21.31 -10.59 -13.07
CA ALA A 46 -20.33 -11.47 -12.45
C ALA A 46 -20.15 -12.77 -13.23
N GLU A 47 -18.96 -12.95 -13.81
CA GLU A 47 -18.41 -14.27 -14.07
C GLU A 47 -17.95 -14.89 -12.73
N PRO A 48 -18.07 -16.21 -12.52
CA PRO A 48 -17.85 -16.86 -11.21
C PRO A 48 -16.39 -16.86 -10.68
N ASP A 49 -15.50 -16.02 -11.21
CA ASP A 49 -14.07 -15.97 -10.89
C ASP A 49 -13.51 -14.55 -10.63
N GLU A 50 -14.36 -13.56 -10.31
CA GLU A 50 -13.85 -12.24 -9.86
C GLU A 50 -13.63 -12.22 -8.35
N TYR A 51 -12.38 -12.51 -7.93
CA TYR A 51 -11.94 -12.21 -6.57
C TYR A 51 -12.04 -10.70 -6.31
N PRO A 52 -12.53 -10.27 -5.13
CA PRO A 52 -12.63 -8.85 -4.82
C PRO A 52 -11.25 -8.19 -4.90
N PRO A 53 -11.19 -6.92 -5.33
CA PRO A 53 -9.92 -6.20 -5.44
C PRO A 53 -9.23 -6.14 -4.08
N VAL A 54 -7.99 -6.63 -4.03
CA VAL A 54 -7.16 -6.56 -2.84
C VAL A 54 -6.56 -5.15 -2.75
N ASN A 55 -6.79 -4.48 -1.62
CA ASN A 55 -6.09 -3.25 -1.27
C ASN A 55 -5.23 -3.49 -0.02
N PHE A 56 -4.31 -2.56 0.27
CA PHE A 56 -3.37 -2.69 1.38
C PHE A 56 -4.08 -2.88 2.72
N THR A 57 -5.13 -2.09 2.98
CA THR A 57 -5.99 -2.18 4.16
C THR A 57 -6.56 -3.59 4.36
N ASN A 58 -7.18 -4.16 3.32
CA ASN A 58 -7.76 -5.50 3.36
C ASN A 58 -6.68 -6.57 3.59
N PHE A 59 -5.48 -6.38 3.02
CA PHE A 59 -4.35 -7.29 3.22
C PHE A 59 -3.80 -7.23 4.65
N VAL A 60 -3.68 -6.04 5.24
CA VAL A 60 -3.27 -5.89 6.65
C VAL A 60 -4.31 -6.52 7.58
N ILE A 61 -5.60 -6.33 7.30
CA ILE A 61 -6.69 -6.94 8.08
C ILE A 61 -6.65 -8.47 7.95
N SER A 62 -6.42 -9.03 6.76
CA SER A 62 -6.37 -10.48 6.59
C SER A 62 -5.20 -11.10 7.36
N LEU A 63 -4.03 -10.45 7.36
CA LEU A 63 -2.88 -10.85 8.17
C LEU A 63 -3.16 -10.73 9.67
N SER A 64 -3.85 -9.67 10.10
CA SER A 64 -4.28 -9.51 11.50
C SER A 64 -5.18 -10.68 11.93
N THR A 65 -6.19 -11.02 11.12
CA THR A 65 -7.08 -12.17 11.37
C THR A 65 -6.30 -13.48 11.42
N SER A 66 -5.30 -13.67 10.56
CA SER A 66 -4.42 -14.85 10.61
C SER A 66 -3.61 -14.90 11.91
N ALA A 67 -3.11 -13.77 12.41
CA ALA A 67 -2.44 -13.73 13.71
C ALA A 67 -3.39 -14.08 14.87
N LEU A 68 -4.63 -13.57 14.85
CA LEU A 68 -5.69 -13.94 15.82
C LEU A 68 -6.01 -15.45 15.78
N PHE A 69 -6.08 -16.02 14.58
CA PHE A 69 -6.21 -17.47 14.41
C PHE A 69 -5.06 -18.22 15.07
N HIS A 70 -3.82 -17.79 14.88
CA HIS A 70 -2.66 -18.39 15.55
C HIS A 70 -2.64 -18.17 17.07
N PHE A 71 -3.36 -17.18 17.60
CA PHE A 71 -3.58 -17.04 19.05
C PHE A 71 -4.67 -17.96 19.60
N GLY A 72 -5.34 -18.74 18.76
CA GLY A 72 -6.42 -19.64 19.15
C GLY A 72 -7.74 -18.92 19.44
N ASP A 73 -8.00 -17.78 18.78
CA ASP A 73 -9.27 -17.06 18.93
C ASP A 73 -10.45 -17.73 18.23
N PHE A 74 -10.17 -18.62 17.29
CA PHE A 74 -11.18 -19.31 16.50
C PHE A 74 -11.16 -20.81 16.84
N PRO A 75 -12.27 -21.36 17.37
CA PRO A 75 -12.40 -22.80 17.58
C PRO A 75 -12.50 -23.53 16.24
N GLU A 76 -11.94 -24.75 16.15
CA GLU A 76 -12.17 -25.61 15.00
C GLU A 76 -13.65 -26.03 14.94
N VAL A 77 -14.24 -25.89 13.75
CA VAL A 77 -15.68 -26.05 13.50
C VAL A 77 -16.20 -27.45 13.84
N GLU A 78 -15.32 -28.46 13.87
CA GLU A 78 -15.65 -29.86 14.20
C GLU A 78 -15.43 -30.24 15.67
N GLY A 79 -15.37 -29.26 16.58
CA GLY A 79 -15.22 -29.51 18.02
C GLY A 79 -13.77 -29.69 18.47
N GLY A 80 -12.82 -29.30 17.61
CA GLY A 80 -11.41 -29.23 17.96
C GLY A 80 -11.11 -28.08 18.93
N LYS A 81 -10.13 -28.28 19.81
CA LYS A 81 -9.65 -27.24 20.72
C LYS A 81 -8.96 -26.16 19.89
N ALA A 82 -9.19 -24.89 20.19
CA ALA A 82 -8.44 -23.81 19.58
C ALA A 82 -6.93 -24.02 19.85
N GLU A 83 -6.18 -24.34 18.81
CA GLU A 83 -4.75 -24.65 18.93
C GLU A 83 -3.93 -23.36 18.82
N LYS A 84 -3.29 -22.99 19.93
CA LYS A 84 -2.41 -21.82 19.97
C LYS A 84 -1.08 -22.16 19.31
N ASN A 85 -0.73 -21.41 18.26
CA ASN A 85 0.56 -21.49 17.58
C ASN A 85 1.30 -20.15 17.69
N LEU A 86 1.94 -19.92 18.84
CA LEU A 86 2.70 -18.70 19.08
C LEU A 86 3.86 -18.48 18.09
N PRO A 87 4.62 -19.52 17.63
CA PRO A 87 5.61 -19.34 16.58
C PRO A 87 5.03 -18.76 15.28
N ALA A 88 3.88 -19.28 14.83
CA ALA A 88 3.19 -18.77 13.65
C ALA A 88 2.67 -17.34 13.85
N ALA A 89 2.08 -17.04 15.01
CA ALA A 89 1.67 -15.67 15.36
C ALA A 89 2.84 -14.69 15.30
N LYS A 90 4.01 -15.07 15.83
CA LYS A 90 5.23 -14.26 15.76
C LYS A 90 5.66 -14.01 14.32
N GLN A 91 5.64 -15.04 13.48
CA GLN A 91 6.00 -14.90 12.07
C GLN A 91 5.08 -13.90 11.35
N THR A 92 3.77 -13.95 11.61
CA THR A 92 2.82 -12.99 11.03
C THR A 92 3.08 -11.56 11.52
N ILE A 93 3.42 -11.37 12.81
CA ILE A 93 3.84 -10.07 13.34
C ILE A 93 5.11 -9.57 12.67
N ASP A 94 6.10 -10.43 12.48
CA ASP A 94 7.36 -10.08 11.82
C ASP A 94 7.14 -9.71 10.34
N ILE A 95 6.20 -10.37 9.65
CA ILE A 95 5.79 -10.01 8.28
C ILE A 95 5.16 -8.62 8.25
N LEU A 96 4.24 -8.32 9.16
CA LEU A 96 3.63 -6.99 9.26
C LEU A 96 4.67 -5.91 9.57
N ASP A 97 5.64 -6.20 10.45
CA ASP A 97 6.72 -5.29 10.82
C ASP A 97 7.66 -5.02 9.63
N MET A 98 7.95 -6.05 8.85
CA MET A 98 8.70 -5.92 7.60
C MET A 98 7.93 -5.10 6.57
N LEU A 99 6.62 -5.35 6.41
CA LEU A 99 5.77 -4.60 5.47
C LEU A 99 5.73 -3.13 5.81
N GLN A 100 5.48 -2.75 7.07
CA GLN A 100 5.51 -1.36 7.53
C GLN A 100 6.81 -0.65 7.11
N LYS A 101 7.96 -1.30 7.31
CA LYS A 101 9.26 -0.73 6.96
C LYS A 101 9.46 -0.62 5.44
N LYS A 102 8.99 -1.60 4.68
CA LYS A 102 9.15 -1.63 3.21
C LYS A 102 8.18 -0.70 2.48
N THR A 103 7.02 -0.40 3.08
CA THR A 103 6.02 0.50 2.51
C THR A 103 6.10 1.92 3.08
N ALA A 104 7.01 2.19 4.02
CA ALA A 104 7.22 3.52 4.59
C ALA A 104 7.42 4.59 3.50
N GLY A 105 6.66 5.68 3.58
CA GLY A 105 6.66 6.76 2.59
C GLY A 105 5.73 6.54 1.39
N ASN A 106 5.17 5.34 1.21
CA ASN A 106 4.19 5.02 0.18
C ASN A 106 2.76 4.85 0.72
N LEU A 107 2.58 4.88 2.04
CA LEU A 107 1.29 4.73 2.70
C LEU A 107 0.60 6.08 2.88
N ASP A 108 -0.73 6.07 2.76
CA ASP A 108 -1.54 7.21 3.23
C ASP A 108 -1.66 7.22 4.77
N LYS A 109 -2.28 8.27 5.32
CA LYS A 109 -2.43 8.42 6.77
C LYS A 109 -3.27 7.32 7.40
N ASN A 110 -4.34 6.87 6.74
CA ASN A 110 -5.21 5.82 7.26
C ASN A 110 -4.48 4.48 7.25
N GLU A 111 -3.78 4.17 6.16
CA GLU A 111 -2.98 2.94 6.03
C GLU A 111 -1.85 2.88 7.06
N THR A 112 -1.17 4.01 7.28
CA THR A 112 -0.11 4.14 8.29
C THR A 112 -0.66 3.87 9.69
N ASN A 113 -1.74 4.57 10.07
CA ASN A 113 -2.37 4.38 11.38
C ASN A 113 -2.89 2.95 11.58
N LEU A 114 -3.43 2.33 10.52
CA LEU A 114 -3.92 0.96 10.57
C LEU A 114 -2.80 -0.03 10.87
N ILE A 115 -1.71 -0.01 10.08
CA ILE A 115 -0.64 -0.99 10.26
C ILE A 115 0.08 -0.81 11.60
N GLU A 116 0.25 0.44 12.06
CA GLU A 116 0.84 0.75 13.36
C GLU A 116 -0.05 0.27 14.51
N GLY A 117 -1.36 0.51 14.44
CA GLY A 117 -2.31 0.05 15.45
C GLY A 117 -2.36 -1.47 15.53
N VAL A 118 -2.47 -2.15 14.39
CA VAL A 118 -2.47 -3.62 14.32
C VAL A 118 -1.16 -4.19 14.87
N LEU A 119 -0.01 -3.64 14.49
CA LEU A 119 1.28 -4.10 15.00
C LEU A 119 1.39 -3.94 16.51
N TYR A 120 0.94 -2.80 17.05
CA TYR A 120 0.96 -2.56 18.49
C TYR A 120 0.10 -3.59 19.25
N GLU A 121 -1.15 -3.78 18.83
CA GLU A 121 -2.07 -4.72 19.47
C GLU A 121 -1.55 -6.16 19.44
N LEU A 122 -1.09 -6.62 18.28
CA LEU A 122 -0.58 -7.99 18.13
C LEU A 122 0.72 -8.21 18.93
N LYS A 123 1.63 -7.24 18.98
CA LYS A 123 2.86 -7.33 19.79
C LYS A 123 2.54 -7.38 21.28
N MET A 124 1.64 -6.52 21.77
CA MET A 124 1.20 -6.54 23.17
C MET A 124 0.56 -7.87 23.53
N ARG A 125 -0.30 -8.38 22.65
CA ARG A 125 -0.93 -9.67 22.83
C ARG A 125 0.08 -10.82 22.85
N TYR A 126 1.05 -10.82 21.94
CA TYR A 126 2.10 -11.83 21.90
C TYR A 126 2.91 -11.88 23.20
N VAL A 127 3.25 -10.72 23.76
CA VAL A 127 3.94 -10.64 25.06
C VAL A 127 3.08 -11.23 26.18
N LYS A 128 1.78 -10.92 26.19
CA LYS A 128 0.84 -11.44 27.19
C LYS A 128 0.64 -12.95 27.11
N GLU A 129 0.65 -13.53 25.91
CA GLU A 129 0.48 -14.98 25.71
C GLU A 129 1.78 -15.77 25.93
N LYS A 130 2.94 -15.10 25.78
CA LYS A 130 4.25 -15.71 26.00
C LYS A 130 4.68 -15.68 27.48
N GLY A 131 4.22 -14.67 28.23
CA GLY A 131 4.50 -14.49 29.67
C GLY A 131 3.53 -15.27 30.53
#